data_AF-A0A835W154-F1
#
_entry.id   AF-A0A835W154-F1
#
_cell.length_a   1.000
_cell.length_b   1.000
_cell.length_c   1.000
_cell.angle_alpha   90.00
_cell.angle_beta   90.00
_cell.angle_gamma   90.00
#
_symmetry.space_group_name_H-M   'P 1'
#
loop_
_entity.id
_entity.type
_entity.pdbx_description
1 polymer ?
#
loop_
_entity_poly.entity_id
_entity_poly.type
_entity_poly.pdbx_seq_one_letter_code
_entity_poly.pdbx_strand_id
1 'polypeptide(L)'
;MHTRSRADTVTKLLRNMEYISYAATAGKVFDNLDECEQKFNQVSLEERSKFKEETFSNVDGRRRTRALDVSSSPDVGLDTWLCCTLVVAVEGKFKLPKVNSSADLKKALTLLGSASPDTLLAFELLWTPQAEGDSYSKDELLGDFPTLALL
;
A
#
# COMPACT_ATOMS: atom_id res chain seq x y z
N MET A 1 -6.59 2.37 -20.31
CA MET A 1 -6.07 1.55 -19.20
C MET A 1 -5.26 2.49 -18.31
N HIS A 2 -5.78 2.83 -17.13
CA HIS A 2 -5.25 3.92 -16.30
C HIS A 2 -4.00 3.47 -15.54
N THR A 3 -2.84 3.50 -16.18
CA THR A 3 -1.57 3.38 -15.47
C THR A 3 -1.38 4.69 -14.68
N ARG A 4 -1.84 4.72 -13.42
CA ARG A 4 -1.60 5.88 -12.54
C ARG A 4 -0.08 6.06 -12.42
N SER A 5 0.44 7.22 -12.79
CA SER A 5 1.89 7.44 -12.75
C SER A 5 2.38 7.36 -11.30
N ARG A 6 3.59 6.82 -11.10
CA ARG A 6 4.27 6.77 -9.80
C ARG A 6 4.29 8.16 -9.15
N ALA A 7 4.66 9.19 -9.92
CA ALA A 7 4.78 10.56 -9.45
C ALA A 7 3.45 11.13 -8.96
N ASP A 8 2.36 10.90 -9.68
CA ASP A 8 1.02 11.35 -9.26
C ASP A 8 0.56 10.65 -7.99
N THR A 9 0.81 9.34 -7.90
CA THR A 9 0.44 8.54 -6.73
C THR A 9 1.20 9.01 -5.49
N VAL A 10 2.52 9.14 -5.59
CA VAL A 10 3.36 9.65 -4.49
C VAL A 10 2.93 11.06 -4.08
N THR A 11 2.66 11.94 -5.04
CA THR A 11 2.20 13.31 -4.75
C THR A 11 0.87 13.32 -4.00
N LYS A 12 -0.08 12.47 -4.39
CA LYS A 12 -1.37 12.34 -3.69
C LYS A 12 -1.18 11.84 -2.27
N LEU A 13 -0.34 10.83 -2.05
CA LEU A 13 -0.04 10.32 -0.71
C LEU A 13 0.63 11.39 0.17
N LEU A 14 1.62 12.10 -0.37
CA LEU A 14 2.31 13.18 0.35
C LEU A 14 1.39 14.34 0.74
N ARG A 15 0.33 14.60 -0.05
CA ARG A 15 -0.66 15.65 0.22
C ARG A 15 -1.76 15.24 1.19
N ASN A 16 -1.94 13.95 1.44
CA ASN A 16 -3.03 13.38 2.24
C ASN A 16 -2.47 12.46 3.33
N MET A 17 -1.29 12.78 3.87
CA MET A 17 -0.59 11.96 4.86
C MET A 17 -1.36 11.85 6.18
N GLU A 18 -2.22 12.82 6.48
CA GLU A 18 -3.11 12.83 7.65
C GLU A 18 -4.11 11.67 7.67
N TYR A 19 -4.36 11.02 6.53
CA TYR A 19 -5.21 9.84 6.43
C TYR A 19 -4.44 8.51 6.57
N ILE A 20 -3.12 8.56 6.80
CA ILE A 20 -2.27 7.38 6.93
C ILE A 20 -1.88 7.23 8.41
N SER A 21 -2.42 6.23 9.08
CA SER A 21 -2.05 5.96 10.49
C SER A 21 -1.03 4.84 10.65
N TYR A 22 -0.96 3.93 9.69
CA TYR A 22 -0.06 2.79 9.69
C TYR A 22 0.71 2.72 8.38
N ALA A 23 2.00 2.39 8.45
CA ALA A 23 2.77 2.05 7.26
C ALA A 23 3.94 1.13 7.57
N ALA A 24 4.40 0.45 6.53
CA ALA A 24 5.64 -0.32 6.52
C ALA A 24 6.34 -0.15 5.18
N THR A 25 7.63 -0.40 5.18
CA THR A 25 8.46 -0.43 3.98
C THR A 25 9.29 -1.70 3.99
N ALA A 26 9.42 -2.31 2.83
CA ALA A 26 10.32 -3.41 2.58
C ALA A 26 11.01 -3.19 1.23
N GLY A 27 12.26 -3.60 1.12
CA GLY A 27 13.03 -3.45 -0.10
C GLY A 27 14.24 -4.35 -0.10
N LYS A 28 14.65 -4.79 -1.29
CA LYS A 28 15.84 -5.61 -1.51
C LYS A 28 16.52 -5.14 -2.79
N VAL A 29 17.85 -5.05 -2.73
CA VAL A 29 18.68 -4.79 -3.91
C VAL A 29 19.11 -6.14 -4.47
N PHE A 30 19.06 -6.27 -5.79
CA PHE A 30 19.47 -7.46 -6.53
C PHE A 30 20.65 -7.10 -7.44
N ASP A 31 21.53 -8.07 -7.68
CA ASP A 31 22.70 -7.87 -8.54
C ASP A 31 22.37 -8.05 -10.03
N ASN A 32 21.23 -8.66 -10.34
CA ASN A 32 20.75 -8.86 -11.71
C ASN A 32 19.26 -8.50 -11.86
N LEU A 33 18.89 -8.13 -13.09
CA LEU A 33 17.54 -7.68 -13.43
C LEU A 33 16.51 -8.82 -13.35
N ASP A 34 16.90 -10.03 -13.76
CA ASP A 34 16.01 -11.20 -13.81
C ASP A 34 15.47 -11.58 -12.41
N GLU A 35 16.34 -11.61 -11.39
CA GLU A 35 15.93 -11.84 -10.00
C GLU A 35 15.02 -10.72 -9.48
N CYS A 36 15.29 -9.47 -9.87
CA CYS A 36 14.45 -8.33 -9.50
C CYS A 36 13.05 -8.46 -10.11
N GLU A 37 12.96 -8.80 -11.40
CA GLU A 37 11.70 -9.03 -12.09
C GLU A 37 10.93 -10.21 -11.50
N GLN A 38 11.61 -11.33 -11.24
CA GLN A 38 11.00 -12.49 -10.57
C GLN A 38 10.45 -12.11 -9.20
N LYS A 39 11.20 -11.34 -8.40
CA LYS A 39 10.71 -10.89 -7.09
C LYS A 39 9.55 -9.92 -7.21
N PHE A 40 9.60 -8.99 -8.16
CA PHE A 40 8.51 -8.05 -8.41
C PHE A 40 7.22 -8.80 -8.75
N ASN A 41 7.30 -9.77 -9.67
CA ASN A 41 6.16 -10.59 -10.09
C ASN A 41 5.64 -11.45 -8.93
N GLN A 42 6.53 -12.03 -8.13
CA GLN A 42 6.16 -12.78 -6.93
C GLN A 42 5.37 -11.91 -5.95
N VAL A 43 5.91 -10.75 -5.55
CA VAL A 43 5.24 -9.85 -4.59
C VAL A 43 3.91 -9.37 -5.14
N SER A 44 3.87 -8.97 -6.42
CA SER A 44 2.63 -8.51 -7.06
C SER A 44 1.56 -9.61 -7.10
N LEU A 45 1.95 -10.87 -7.32
CA LEU A 45 1.03 -12.01 -7.29
C LEU A 45 0.56 -12.34 -5.87
N GLU A 46 1.45 -12.29 -4.87
CA GLU A 46 1.14 -12.51 -3.46
C GLU A 46 0.10 -11.49 -2.99
N GLU A 47 0.30 -10.20 -3.28
CA GLU A 47 -0.66 -9.14 -2.93
C GLU A 47 -2.00 -9.31 -3.65
N ARG A 48 -2.01 -9.59 -4.96
CA ARG A 48 -3.25 -9.85 -5.71
C ARG A 48 -3.98 -11.12 -5.26
N SER A 49 -3.28 -12.08 -4.67
CA SER A 49 -3.89 -13.32 -4.18
C SER A 49 -4.72 -13.08 -2.93
N LYS A 50 -4.35 -12.10 -2.10
CA LYS A 50 -5.16 -11.65 -0.95
C LYS A 50 -6.55 -11.21 -1.42
N PHE A 51 -6.63 -10.51 -2.56
CA PHE A 51 -7.92 -10.07 -3.14
C PHE A 51 -8.85 -11.24 -3.48
N LYS A 52 -8.26 -12.33 -3.99
CA LYS A 52 -9.01 -13.53 -4.32
C LYS A 52 -9.48 -14.24 -3.05
N GLU A 53 -8.59 -14.37 -2.08
CA GLU A 53 -8.92 -14.98 -0.78
C GLU A 53 -10.05 -14.21 -0.07
N GLU A 54 -10.01 -12.88 -0.09
CA GLU A 54 -11.11 -12.03 0.38
C GLU A 54 -12.41 -12.27 -0.39
N THR A 55 -12.35 -12.44 -1.71
CA THR A 55 -13.54 -12.75 -2.52
C THR A 55 -14.13 -14.12 -2.14
N PHE A 56 -13.30 -15.12 -1.85
CA PHE A 56 -13.72 -16.46 -1.44
C PHE A 56 -14.15 -16.55 0.02
N SER A 57 -13.61 -15.73 0.92
CA SER A 57 -14.06 -15.69 2.31
C SER A 57 -15.36 -14.90 2.47
N ASN A 58 -15.61 -13.90 1.62
CA ASN A 58 -16.79 -13.04 1.67
C ASN A 58 -18.08 -13.68 1.07
N VAL A 59 -18.00 -14.88 0.48
CA VAL A 59 -19.20 -15.65 0.10
C VAL A 59 -19.89 -16.32 1.30
N ASP A 60 -19.27 -16.36 2.48
CA ASP A 60 -19.83 -16.98 3.70
C ASP A 60 -20.59 -16.01 4.63
N GLY A 61 -21.00 -14.84 4.11
CA GLY A 61 -22.07 -14.05 4.73
C GLY A 61 -21.68 -13.12 5.88
N ARG A 62 -20.41 -12.75 6.05
CA ARG A 62 -20.01 -11.74 7.06
C ARG A 62 -20.22 -10.30 6.56
N ARG A 63 -21.47 -9.97 6.22
CA ARG A 63 -21.90 -8.57 6.00
C ARG A 63 -21.69 -7.76 7.28
N ARG A 64 -20.74 -6.84 7.27
CA ARG A 64 -20.82 -5.59 8.04
C ARG A 64 -20.69 -4.42 7.08
N THR A 65 -21.76 -4.18 6.33
CA THR A 65 -22.02 -2.88 5.71
C THR A 65 -22.13 -1.82 6.81
N ARG A 66 -21.04 -1.10 7.08
CA ARG A 66 -21.16 0.30 7.52
C ARG A 66 -21.01 1.13 6.26
N ALA A 67 -22.14 1.66 5.79
CA ALA A 67 -22.13 2.66 4.73
C ALA A 67 -21.17 3.78 5.14
N LEU A 68 -20.30 4.17 4.22
CA LEU A 68 -19.39 5.31 4.37
C LEU A 68 -20.24 6.58 4.51
N ASP A 69 -20.60 6.94 5.74
CA ASP A 69 -21.15 8.27 6.03
C ASP A 69 -19.95 9.21 6.18
N VAL A 70 -19.54 9.84 5.09
CA VAL A 70 -18.50 10.88 5.07
C VAL A 70 -19.11 12.17 5.62
N SER A 71 -19.62 12.12 6.85
CA SER A 71 -20.04 13.31 7.59
C SER A 71 -18.85 13.81 8.41
N SER A 72 -18.44 15.03 8.08
CA SER A 72 -17.31 15.77 8.62
C SER A 72 -17.28 15.73 10.16
N SER A 73 -16.30 15.05 10.74
CA SER A 73 -15.97 15.15 12.18
C SER A 73 -14.47 14.93 12.35
N PRO A 74 -13.71 15.84 12.98
CA PRO A 74 -12.25 15.72 13.09
C PRO A 74 -11.79 14.77 14.20
N ASP A 75 -12.72 14.11 14.89
CA ASP A 75 -12.46 13.38 16.13
C ASP A 75 -13.34 12.14 16.22
N VAL A 76 -13.06 11.11 15.40
CA VAL A 76 -13.58 9.75 15.59
C VAL A 76 -12.54 8.79 15.03
N GLY A 77 -12.02 7.89 15.86
CA GLY A 77 -11.14 6.81 15.42
C GLY A 77 -11.77 6.08 14.23
N LEU A 78 -11.07 6.06 13.10
CA LEU A 78 -11.53 5.36 11.92
C LEU A 78 -11.59 3.86 12.28
N ASP A 79 -12.81 3.34 12.43
CA ASP A 79 -13.04 1.90 12.65
C ASP A 79 -12.83 1.09 11.35
N THR A 80 -12.59 1.77 10.23
CA THR A 80 -12.55 1.21 8.87
C THR A 80 -11.27 1.62 8.17
N TRP A 81 -10.57 0.64 7.59
CA TRP A 81 -9.26 0.80 7.01
C TRP A 81 -9.17 0.21 5.61
N LEU A 82 -8.29 0.80 4.80
CA LEU A 82 -7.81 0.25 3.53
C LEU A 82 -6.30 0.07 3.63
N CYS A 83 -5.80 -1.09 3.23
CA CYS A 83 -4.38 -1.32 3.04
C CYS A 83 -4.02 -0.95 1.60
N CYS A 84 -3.06 -0.04 1.40
CA CYS A 84 -2.52 0.29 0.08
C CYS A 84 -1.08 -0.25 -0.03
N THR A 85 -0.83 -1.09 -1.04
CA THR A 85 0.50 -1.65 -1.32
C THR A 85 1.07 -1.02 -2.59
N LEU A 86 2.24 -0.39 -2.47
CA LEU A 86 2.99 0.14 -3.60
C LEU A 86 4.18 -0.80 -3.87
N VAL A 87 4.18 -1.45 -5.04
CA VAL A 87 5.28 -2.30 -5.48
C VAL A 87 6.03 -1.56 -6.58
N VAL A 88 7.33 -1.36 -6.38
CA VAL A 88 8.15 -0.56 -7.30
C VAL A 88 9.48 -1.26 -7.55
N ALA A 89 9.80 -1.45 -8.83
CA ALA A 89 11.12 -1.88 -9.27
C ALA A 89 11.83 -0.68 -9.92
N VAL A 90 13.03 -0.38 -9.42
CA VAL A 90 13.88 0.70 -9.93
C VAL A 90 15.29 0.18 -10.15
N GLU A 91 15.93 0.65 -11.21
CA GLU A 91 17.34 0.42 -11.45
C GLU A 91 18.18 1.33 -10.52
N GLY A 92 19.23 0.75 -9.94
CA GLY A 92 20.13 1.43 -9.02
C GLY A 92 19.93 1.04 -7.55
N LYS A 93 20.71 1.67 -6.66
CA LYS A 93 20.72 1.35 -5.23
C LYS A 93 19.69 2.18 -4.48
N PHE A 94 18.48 1.65 -4.38
CA PHE A 94 17.41 2.24 -3.58
C PHE A 94 17.27 1.51 -2.24
N LYS A 95 17.48 2.22 -1.13
CA LYS A 95 17.22 1.68 0.21
C LYS A 95 16.15 2.51 0.88
N LEU A 96 14.95 1.94 0.98
CA LEU A 96 13.85 2.58 1.71
C LEU A 96 14.18 2.58 3.21
N PRO A 97 13.93 3.71 3.92
CA PRO A 97 14.07 3.74 5.37
C PRO A 97 12.98 2.87 6.00
N LYS A 98 13.29 2.26 7.14
CA LYS A 98 12.26 1.63 7.99
C LYS A 98 11.34 2.74 8.50
N VAL A 99 10.03 2.55 8.36
CA VAL A 99 9.04 3.52 8.80
C VAL A 99 8.61 3.22 10.23
N ASN A 100 8.80 4.17 11.14
CA ASN A 100 8.27 4.12 12.51
C ASN A 100 7.65 5.48 12.93
N SER A 101 7.50 6.39 11.97
CA SER A 101 6.95 7.72 12.18
C SER A 101 6.45 8.29 10.85
N SER A 102 5.55 9.25 10.93
CA SER A 102 5.07 10.04 9.79
C SER A 102 6.23 10.72 9.03
N ALA A 103 7.27 11.16 9.74
CA ALA A 103 8.47 11.75 9.12
C ALA A 103 9.25 10.73 8.28
N ASP A 104 9.35 9.47 8.74
CA ASP A 104 10.02 8.41 7.98
C ASP A 104 9.21 7.97 6.77
N LEU A 105 7.88 7.91 6.89
CA LEU A 105 7.00 7.69 5.75
C LEU A 105 7.19 8.78 4.69
N LYS A 106 7.23 10.05 5.09
CA LYS A 106 7.47 11.17 4.17
C LYS A 106 8.80 11.03 3.45
N LYS A 107 9.86 10.63 4.16
CA LYS A 107 11.18 10.37 3.54
C LYS A 107 11.11 9.21 2.55
N ALA A 108 10.45 8.11 2.90
CA ALA A 108 10.29 6.95 2.03
C ALA A 108 9.53 7.31 0.74
N LEU A 109 8.40 8.02 0.86
CA LEU A 109 7.60 8.48 -0.28
C LEU A 109 8.36 9.50 -1.14
N THR A 110 9.09 10.44 -0.52
CA THR A 110 9.89 11.43 -1.26
C THR A 110 11.01 10.73 -2.05
N LEU A 111 11.69 9.77 -1.42
CA LEU A 111 12.70 8.95 -2.08
C LEU A 111 12.06 8.18 -3.24
N LEU A 112 10.93 7.51 -3.03
CA LEU A 112 10.19 6.84 -4.10
C LEU A 112 9.80 7.78 -5.25
N GLY A 113 9.44 9.02 -4.92
CA GLY A 113 9.10 10.10 -5.84
C GLY A 113 10.29 10.63 -6.64
N SER A 114 11.51 10.58 -6.10
CA SER A 114 12.71 11.15 -6.72
C SER A 114 13.40 10.23 -7.72
N ALA A 115 13.00 8.96 -7.84
CA ALA A 115 13.53 8.06 -8.87
C ALA A 115 13.32 8.65 -10.27
N SER A 116 14.35 8.61 -11.11
CA SER A 116 14.24 9.09 -12.50
C SER A 116 13.22 8.23 -13.25
N PRO A 117 12.39 8.81 -14.15
CA PRO A 117 11.56 8.02 -15.06
C PRO A 117 12.36 6.96 -15.82
N ASP A 118 13.60 7.27 -16.22
CA ASP A 118 14.46 6.36 -16.99
C ASP A 118 14.93 5.15 -16.17
N THR A 119 14.94 5.26 -14.84
CA THR A 119 15.33 4.17 -13.93
C THR A 119 14.14 3.38 -13.42
N LEU A 120 12.91 3.77 -13.76
CA LEU A 120 11.70 3.08 -13.29
C LEU A 120 11.41 1.88 -14.20
N LEU A 121 11.58 0.68 -13.65
CA LEU A 121 11.36 -0.56 -14.39
C LEU A 121 9.89 -0.98 -14.32
N ALA A 122 9.29 -0.90 -13.13
CA ALA A 122 7.89 -1.22 -12.91
C ALA A 122 7.32 -0.46 -11.71
N PHE A 123 6.01 -0.17 -11.78
CA PHE A 123 5.26 0.45 -10.71
C PHE A 123 3.84 -0.14 -10.68
N GLU A 124 3.43 -0.62 -9.52
CA GLU A 124 2.07 -1.10 -9.29
C GLU A 124 1.52 -0.51 -7.97
N LEU A 125 0.27 -0.07 -8.04
CA LEU A 125 -0.53 0.33 -6.88
C LEU A 125 -1.66 -0.66 -6.72
N LEU A 126 -1.69 -1.29 -5.55
CA LEU A 126 -2.66 -2.28 -5.11
C LEU A 126 -3.36 -1.74 -3.86
N TRP A 127 -4.62 -2.09 -3.65
CA TRP A 127 -5.30 -1.80 -2.38
C TRP A 127 -6.25 -2.92 -1.99
N THR A 128 -6.55 -2.99 -0.71
CA THR A 128 -7.34 -4.04 -0.09
C THR A 128 -8.19 -3.48 1.05
N PRO A 129 -9.49 -3.81 1.16
CA PRO A 129 -10.28 -4.62 0.22
C PRO A 129 -10.59 -3.91 -1.11
N GLN A 130 -10.96 -4.67 -2.15
CA GLN A 130 -11.38 -4.14 -3.46
C GLN A 130 -12.91 -4.05 -3.63
N ALA A 131 -13.66 -4.82 -2.84
CA ALA A 131 -15.12 -4.83 -2.93
C ALA A 131 -15.70 -3.49 -2.46
N GLU A 132 -16.68 -2.98 -3.20
CA GLU A 132 -17.32 -1.71 -2.87
C GLU A 132 -18.03 -1.79 -1.51
N GLY A 133 -17.74 -0.83 -0.64
CA GLY A 133 -18.29 -0.78 0.72
C GLY A 133 -17.62 -1.72 1.72
N ASP A 134 -16.54 -2.39 1.34
CA ASP A 134 -15.76 -3.25 2.22
C ASP A 134 -14.55 -2.50 2.82
N SER A 135 -14.19 -2.88 4.04
CA SER A 135 -13.11 -2.24 4.80
C SER A 135 -12.63 -3.14 5.91
N TYR A 136 -11.35 -3.05 6.25
CA TYR A 136 -10.80 -3.71 7.42
C TYR A 136 -11.23 -3.02 8.71
N SER A 137 -11.54 -3.79 9.75
CA SER A 137 -11.34 -3.31 11.12
C SER A 137 -9.85 -3.23 11.45
N LYS A 138 -9.50 -2.50 12.51
CA LYS A 138 -8.09 -2.39 12.95
C LYS A 138 -7.44 -3.75 13.24
N ASP A 139 -8.15 -4.64 13.92
CA ASP A 139 -7.60 -5.94 14.31
C ASP A 139 -7.40 -6.85 13.11
N GLU A 140 -8.29 -6.80 12.12
CA GLU A 140 -8.14 -7.54 10.86
C GLU A 140 -6.96 -6.99 10.05
N LEU A 141 -6.83 -5.66 9.93
CA LEU A 141 -5.70 -5.02 9.23
C LEU A 141 -4.35 -5.46 9.84
N LEU A 142 -4.23 -5.42 11.16
CA LEU A 142 -2.98 -5.77 11.85
C LEU A 142 -2.75 -7.30 11.91
N GLY A 143 -3.82 -8.09 11.83
CA GLY A 143 -3.76 -9.54 11.69
C GLY A 143 -3.17 -9.95 10.33
N ASP A 144 -3.67 -9.36 9.24
CA ASP A 144 -3.23 -9.65 7.88
C ASP A 144 -1.89 -8.99 7.53
N PHE A 145 -1.62 -7.81 8.10
CA PHE A 145 -0.42 -7.01 7.85
C PHE A 145 0.35 -6.69 9.15
N PRO A 146 0.93 -7.69 9.82
CA PRO A 146 1.55 -7.53 11.14
C PRO A 146 2.84 -6.68 11.13
N THR A 147 3.38 -6.36 9.95
CA THR A 147 4.57 -5.52 9.80
C THR A 147 4.26 -4.02 9.82
N LEU A 148 2.98 -3.63 9.73
CA LEU A 148 2.55 -2.24 9.78
C LEU A 148 2.87 -1.60 11.13
N ALA A 149 3.62 -0.50 11.10
CA ALA A 149 3.94 0.31 12.26
C ALA A 149 3.01 1.53 12.33
N LEU A 150 2.62 1.90 13.55
CA LEU A 150 1.92 3.17 13.82
C LEU A 150 2.87 4.35 13.53
N LEU A 151 2.35 5.43 12.95
CA LEU A 151 3.10 6.60 12.46
C LEU A 151 3.08 7.82 13.38
#